data_AF-A0A925VMV3-F1
#
_entry.id   AF-A0A925VMV3-F1
#
_cell.length_a   1.000
_cell.length_b   1.000
_cell.length_c   1.000
_cell.angle_alpha   90.00
_cell.angle_beta   90.00
_cell.angle_gamma   90.00
#
_symmetry.space_group_name_H-M   'P 1'
#
loop_
_entity.id
_entity.type
_entity.pdbx_description
1 polymer ?
#
loop_
_entity_poly.entity_id
_entity_poly.type
_entity_poly.pdbx_seq_one_letter_code
_entity_poly.pdbx_strand_id
1 'polypeptide(L)' 'PLLDLGLRLGEGSGAALALPLIVSACQMMREMATFAEAGVSEG' A
#
# COMPACT_ATOMS: atom_id res chain seq x y z
N PRO A 1 9.52 -4.42 9.03
CA PRO A 1 9.77 -3.54 7.86
C PRO A 1 8.61 -3.70 6.86
N LEU A 2 8.32 -2.71 5.99
CA LEU A 2 7.24 -2.85 5.00
C LEU A 2 7.51 -3.98 3.99
N LEU A 3 8.78 -4.24 3.70
CA LEU A 3 9.26 -5.32 2.86
C LEU A 3 10.40 -6.04 3.60
N ASP A 4 10.35 -7.36 3.65
CA ASP A 4 11.43 -8.21 4.16
C ASP A 4 11.90 -9.15 3.05
N LEU A 5 12.91 -8.68 2.29
CA LEU A 5 13.38 -9.32 1.06
C LEU A 5 14.86 -9.71 1.12
N GLY A 6 15.51 -9.60 2.28
CA GLY A 6 16.95 -9.90 2.42
C GLY A 6 17.88 -9.02 1.57
N LEU A 7 17.47 -7.79 1.26
CA LEU A 7 18.26 -6.87 0.43
C LEU A 7 19.54 -6.42 1.15
N ARG A 8 20.62 -6.32 0.39
CA ARG A 8 21.95 -5.90 0.88
C ARG A 8 22.68 -4.91 -0.02
N LEU A 9 21.97 -4.32 -0.99
CA LEU A 9 22.55 -3.35 -1.92
C LEU A 9 22.73 -1.96 -1.28
N GLY A 10 21.80 -1.56 -0.41
CA GLY A 10 21.84 -0.23 0.22
C GLY A 10 21.39 0.88 -0.72
N GLU A 11 21.93 2.09 -0.53
CA GLU A 11 21.75 3.26 -1.41
C GLU A 11 20.30 3.68 -1.66
N GLY A 12 19.38 3.33 -0.75
CA GLY A 12 17.95 3.67 -0.89
C GLY A 12 17.16 2.73 -1.80
N SER A 13 17.76 1.66 -2.33
CA SER A 13 17.05 0.66 -3.16
C SER A 13 15.82 0.08 -2.47
N GLY A 14 15.91 -0.25 -1.18
CA GLY A 14 14.76 -0.71 -0.39
C GLY A 14 13.67 0.35 -0.22
N ALA A 15 14.04 1.63 -0.11
CA ALA A 15 13.08 2.73 -0.03
C ALA A 15 12.37 2.96 -1.38
N ALA A 16 13.11 2.89 -2.49
CA ALA A 16 12.55 2.97 -3.83
C ALA A 16 11.51 1.85 -4.08
N LEU A 17 11.78 0.64 -3.60
CA LEU A 17 10.83 -0.48 -3.68
C LEU A 17 9.61 -0.32 -2.75
N ALA A 18 9.76 0.33 -1.60
CA ALA A 18 8.65 0.58 -0.68
C ALA A 18 7.76 1.77 -1.10
N LEU A 19 8.27 2.71 -1.89
CA LEU A 19 7.55 3.93 -2.27
C LEU A 19 6.19 3.66 -2.97
N PRO A 20 6.07 2.73 -3.93
CA PRO A 20 4.78 2.41 -4.53
C PRO A 20 3.75 1.91 -3.50
N LEU A 21 4.16 1.15 -2.49
CA LEU A 21 3.26 0.66 -1.44
C LEU A 21 2.68 1.81 -0.61
N ILE A 22 3.51 2.80 -0.28
CA ILE A 22 3.06 3.99 0.45
C ILE A 22 2.05 4.78 -0.40
N VAL A 23 2.34 4.96 -1.69
CA VAL A 23 1.42 5.63 -2.62
C VAL A 23 0.09 4.87 -2.72
N SER A 24 0.12 3.55 -2.88
CA SER A 24 -1.08 2.71 -2.91
C SER A 24 -1.88 2.79 -1.61
N ALA A 25 -1.22 2.81 -0.44
CA ALA A 25 -1.92 2.99 0.83
C ALA A 25 -2.64 4.34 0.91
N CYS A 26 -2.01 5.41 0.44
CA CYS A 26 -2.65 6.73 0.36
C CYS A 26 -3.83 6.76 -0.63
N GLN A 27 -3.71 6.09 -1.79
CA GLN A 27 -4.82 5.97 -2.75
C GLN A 27 -5.97 5.17 -2.13
N MET A 28 -5.67 4.04 -1.50
CA MET A 28 -6.66 3.20 -0.81
C MET A 28 -7.50 4.03 0.17
N MET A 29 -6.87 4.86 0.99
CA MET A 29 -7.59 5.71 1.96
C MET A 29 -8.45 6.81 1.32
N ARG A 30 -8.09 7.28 0.12
CA ARG A 30 -8.79 8.38 -0.55
C ARG A 30 -9.86 7.92 -1.54
N GLU A 31 -9.65 6.77 -2.16
CA GLU A 31 -10.33 6.38 -3.40
C GLU A 31 -11.12 5.08 -3.25
N MET A 32 -10.91 4.28 -2.20
CA MET A 32 -11.79 3.14 -1.96
C MET A 32 -13.18 3.61 -1.55
N ALA A 33 -14.18 3.08 -2.26
CA ALA A 33 -15.57 3.17 -1.84
C ALA A 33 -15.78 2.46 -0.50
N THR A 34 -16.61 3.06 0.35
CA THR A 34 -17.14 2.42 1.55
C THR A 34 -18.06 1.25 1.19
N PHE A 35 -18.39 0.39 2.14
CA PHE A 35 -19.32 -0.72 1.91
C PHE A 35 -20.68 -0.27 1.38
N ALA A 36 -21.21 0.85 1.91
CA ALA A 36 -22.47 1.43 1.45
C ALA A 36 -22.38 1.93 0.01
N GLU A 37 -21.31 2.65 -0.34
CA GLU A 37 -21.08 3.15 -1.72
C GLU A 37 -20.85 2.01 -2.71
N ALA A 38 -20.21 0.93 -2.28
CA ALA A 38 -19.98 -0.28 -3.08
C ALA A 38 -21.20 -1.22 -3.14
N GLY A 39 -22.28 -0.92 -2.41
CA GLY A 39 -23.49 -1.75 -2.37
C GLY A 39 -23.30 -3.12 -1.71
N VAL A 40 -22.32 -3.25 -0.81
CA VAL A 40 -22.05 -4.49 -0.09
C VAL A 40 -23.07 -4.68 1.02
N SER A 41 -23.70 -5.84 1.07
CA SER A 41 -24.68 -6.21 2.09
C SER A 41 -24.02 -6.30 3.48
N GLU A 42 -24.67 -5.76 4.52
CA GLU A 42 -24.27 -6.05 5.89
C GLU A 42 -24.59 -7.53 6.20
N GLY A 43 -23.55 -8.30 6.53
CA GLY A 43 -23.67 -9.70 6.95
C GLY A 43 -23.95 -9.85 8.43
#